data_AF-A0A2E9KWF4-F1
#
_entry.id   AF-A0A2E9KWF4-F1
#
_cell.length_a   1.000
_cell.length_b   1.000
_cell.length_c   1.000
_cell.angle_alpha   90.00
_cell.angle_beta   90.00
_cell.angle_gamma   90.00
#
_symmetry.space_group_name_H-M   'P 1'
#
loop_
_entity.id
_entity.type
_entity.pdbx_description
1 polymer ?
#
loop_
_entity_poly.entity_id
_entity_poly.type
_entity_poly.pdbx_seq_one_letter_code
_entity_poly.pdbx_strand_id
1 'polypeptide(L)'
;METASYLATIKVGDAIEPTRKAISCGVSFLFREDGFVWTRLFTAKSRGEAVQRASNWFFSLKCSKHAKANIPHVTVKDLTVDDPRNEVFFYKRFRCFDANSKLLEDETIERLLKESRGKLRKSKLDRKKFACRSSVEWNRNSKRLSYRPPCLEWTGFPRLYLEPDTGAFIYKLKKQSQQTVGTKYSFRKSVNTTPMPRKEGDGRRVWTGKVIDIEKGFKIQELRYKSVRLKAKSLEAARKEISLKWSETHSADDS
;
A
#
# COMPACT_ATOMS: atom_id res chain seq x y z
N MET A 1 0.32 -10.63 -26.13
CA MET A 1 0.98 -9.61 -25.27
C MET A 1 2.39 -9.44 -25.76
N GLU A 2 2.73 -8.26 -26.26
CA GLU A 2 4.08 -7.95 -26.74
C GLU A 2 5.09 -7.95 -25.58
N THR A 3 6.21 -8.66 -25.77
CA THR A 3 7.34 -8.62 -24.85
C THR A 3 8.08 -7.28 -24.97
N ALA A 4 8.54 -6.73 -23.85
CA ALA A 4 9.47 -5.60 -23.82
C ALA A 4 10.85 -6.06 -23.39
N SER A 5 11.86 -5.28 -23.79
CA SER A 5 13.23 -5.39 -23.30
C SER A 5 13.39 -4.46 -22.10
N TYR A 6 13.92 -5.00 -21.00
CA TYR A 6 14.22 -4.27 -19.77
C TYR A 6 15.72 -4.36 -19.50
N LEU A 7 16.35 -3.23 -19.22
CA LEU A 7 17.75 -3.14 -18.84
C LEU A 7 17.88 -3.25 -17.32
N ALA A 8 18.53 -4.32 -16.86
CA ALA A 8 19.00 -4.42 -15.49
C ALA A 8 20.44 -3.90 -15.41
N THR A 9 20.72 -3.04 -14.44
CA THR A 9 22.06 -2.48 -14.21
C THR A 9 22.51 -2.78 -12.79
N ILE A 10 23.79 -3.11 -12.62
CA ILE A 10 24.44 -3.28 -11.31
C ILE A 10 25.57 -2.27 -11.24
N LYS A 11 25.51 -1.33 -10.30
CA LYS A 11 26.63 -0.43 -10.00
C LYS A 11 27.71 -1.20 -9.22
N VAL A 12 28.96 -1.12 -9.68
CA VAL A 12 30.11 -1.80 -9.09
C VAL A 12 31.15 -0.73 -8.71
N GLY A 13 31.51 -0.69 -7.42
CA GLY A 13 32.33 0.40 -6.87
C GLY A 13 33.79 0.40 -7.34
N ASP A 14 34.36 -0.78 -7.60
CA ASP A 14 35.74 -0.93 -8.09
C ASP A 14 35.74 -1.51 -9.50
N ALA A 15 36.85 -1.33 -10.23
CA ALA A 15 37.12 -1.87 -11.57
C ALA A 15 37.21 -3.40 -11.57
N ILE A 16 36.09 -4.05 -11.24
CA ILE A 16 35.98 -5.49 -11.18
C ILE A 16 35.57 -5.95 -12.57
N GLU A 17 36.53 -6.54 -13.27
CA GLU A 17 36.26 -7.18 -14.55
C GLU A 17 35.16 -8.24 -14.39
N PRO A 18 34.19 -8.29 -15.32
CA PRO A 18 33.17 -9.31 -15.32
C PRO A 18 33.83 -10.68 -15.43
N THR A 19 33.46 -11.61 -14.54
CA THR A 19 33.93 -13.00 -14.64
C THR A 19 33.61 -13.55 -16.05
N ARG A 20 34.42 -14.48 -16.58
CA ARG A 20 34.16 -15.12 -17.90
C ARG A 20 32.73 -15.66 -18.04
N LYS A 21 32.12 -16.08 -16.93
CA LYS A 21 30.71 -16.53 -16.86
C LYS A 21 29.68 -15.41 -17.00
N ALA A 22 29.99 -14.19 -16.58
CA ALA A 22 29.14 -13.02 -16.81
C ALA A 22 29.14 -12.64 -18.30
N ILE A 23 30.32 -12.64 -18.93
CA ILE A 23 30.48 -12.37 -20.38
C ILE A 23 29.66 -13.37 -21.20
N SER A 24 29.71 -14.67 -20.87
CA SER A 24 28.92 -15.70 -21.57
C SER A 24 27.40 -15.61 -21.35
N CYS A 25 26.93 -14.83 -20.38
CA CYS A 25 25.51 -14.63 -20.10
C CYS A 25 24.90 -13.38 -20.77
N GLY A 26 25.63 -12.72 -21.68
CA GLY A 26 25.20 -11.48 -22.33
C GLY A 26 25.24 -10.27 -21.41
N VAL A 27 26.20 -10.23 -20.48
CA VAL A 27 26.45 -9.07 -19.62
C VAL A 27 27.42 -8.14 -20.33
N SER A 28 27.01 -6.90 -20.55
CA SER A 28 27.89 -5.84 -21.03
C SER A 28 28.52 -5.11 -19.85
N PHE A 29 29.79 -4.75 -19.99
CA PHE A 29 30.53 -3.97 -19.00
C PHE A 29 30.77 -2.59 -19.57
N LEU A 30 30.26 -1.57 -18.88
CA LEU A 30 30.37 -0.18 -19.30
C LEU A 30 30.93 0.64 -18.16
N PHE A 31 31.90 1.49 -18.49
CA PHE A 31 32.32 2.57 -17.61
C PHE A 31 31.39 3.75 -17.82
N ARG A 32 30.77 4.25 -16.75
CA ARG A 32 29.98 5.49 -16.73
C ARG A 32 30.65 6.49 -15.79
N GLU A 33 30.21 7.74 -15.83
CA GLU A 33 30.72 8.81 -14.95
C GLU A 33 30.63 8.45 -13.45
N ASP A 34 29.62 7.65 -13.08
CA ASP A 34 29.39 7.15 -11.72
C ASP A 34 30.18 5.87 -11.34
N GLY A 35 31.05 5.38 -12.22
CA GLY A 35 31.85 4.16 -12.03
C GLY A 35 31.46 3.01 -12.95
N PHE A 36 31.84 1.80 -12.56
CA PHE A 36 31.66 0.60 -13.39
C PHE A 36 30.25 0.04 -13.26
N VAL A 37 29.64 -0.28 -14.39
CA VAL A 37 28.27 -0.80 -14.44
C VAL A 37 28.23 -2.09 -15.23
N TRP A 38 27.63 -3.12 -14.63
CA TRP A 38 27.29 -4.35 -15.33
C TRP A 38 25.85 -4.26 -15.79
N THR A 39 25.62 -4.42 -17.08
CA THR A 39 24.28 -4.32 -17.67
C THR A 39 23.86 -5.62 -18.32
N ARG A 40 22.58 -5.98 -18.16
CA ARG A 40 21.98 -7.14 -18.80
C ARG A 40 20.58 -6.83 -19.28
N LEU A 41 20.29 -7.18 -20.53
CA LEU A 41 18.96 -7.06 -21.11
C LEU A 41 18.11 -8.31 -20.81
N PHE A 42 16.88 -8.08 -20.38
CA PHE A 42 15.87 -9.11 -20.16
C PHE A 42 14.66 -8.85 -21.04
N THR A 43 14.27 -9.85 -21.83
CA THR A 43 12.98 -9.83 -22.53
C THR A 43 11.90 -10.39 -21.60
N ALA A 44 10.89 -9.60 -21.28
CA ALA A 44 9.82 -9.99 -20.36
C ALA A 44 8.46 -9.39 -20.77
N LYS A 45 7.37 -9.97 -20.27
CA LYS A 45 6.02 -9.45 -20.55
C LYS A 45 5.66 -8.25 -19.68
N SER A 46 6.27 -8.17 -18.50
CA SER A 46 6.06 -7.10 -17.51
C SER A 46 7.35 -6.78 -16.78
N ARG A 47 7.43 -5.59 -16.19
CA ARG A 47 8.56 -5.18 -15.35
C ARG A 47 8.76 -6.12 -14.16
N GLY A 48 7.68 -6.60 -13.54
CA GLY A 48 7.77 -7.51 -12.39
C GLY A 48 8.44 -8.82 -12.72
N GLU A 49 8.18 -9.35 -13.92
CA GLU A 49 8.87 -10.53 -14.43
C GLU A 49 10.36 -10.23 -14.68
N ALA A 50 10.67 -9.06 -15.28
CA ALA A 50 12.04 -8.62 -15.48
C ALA A 50 12.80 -8.47 -14.15
N VAL A 51 12.18 -7.88 -13.13
CA VAL A 51 12.72 -7.73 -11.76
C VAL A 51 13.01 -9.09 -11.13
N GLN A 52 12.13 -10.07 -11.31
CA GLN A 52 12.36 -11.42 -10.77
C GLN A 52 13.57 -12.09 -11.47
N ARG A 53 13.65 -11.98 -12.80
CA ARG A 53 14.79 -12.50 -13.57
C ARG A 53 16.10 -11.80 -13.21
N ALA A 54 16.08 -10.48 -13.06
CA ALA A 54 17.22 -9.66 -12.64
C ALA A 54 17.67 -10.03 -11.21
N SER A 55 16.73 -10.24 -10.28
CA SER A 55 17.03 -10.70 -8.93
C SER A 55 17.69 -12.08 -8.94
N ASN A 56 17.13 -13.04 -9.69
CA ASN A 56 17.70 -14.38 -9.81
C ASN A 56 19.09 -14.35 -10.42
N TRP A 57 19.31 -13.52 -11.45
CA TRP A 57 20.61 -13.28 -12.04
C TRP A 57 21.61 -12.73 -11.00
N PHE A 58 21.24 -11.68 -10.26
CA PHE A 58 22.08 -11.11 -9.21
C PHE A 58 22.45 -12.13 -8.13
N PHE A 59 21.48 -12.93 -7.66
CA PHE A 59 21.76 -13.98 -6.67
C PHE A 59 22.60 -15.12 -7.26
N SER A 60 22.42 -15.48 -8.53
CA SER A 60 23.27 -16.48 -9.20
C SER A 60 24.73 -16.02 -9.28
N LEU A 61 24.96 -14.71 -9.47
CA LEU A 61 26.30 -14.12 -9.41
C LEU A 61 26.85 -14.20 -7.98
N LYS A 62 26.09 -13.77 -6.96
CA LYS A 62 26.49 -13.84 -5.55
C LYS A 62 26.82 -15.26 -5.04
N CYS A 63 26.10 -16.27 -5.51
CA CYS A 63 26.28 -17.65 -5.07
C CYS A 63 27.43 -18.39 -5.79
N SER A 64 27.89 -17.88 -6.94
CA SER A 64 28.99 -18.50 -7.67
C SER A 64 30.33 -18.31 -6.94
N LYS A 65 31.09 -19.41 -6.77
CA LYS A 65 32.42 -19.39 -6.14
C LYS A 65 33.38 -18.38 -6.83
N HIS A 66 33.28 -18.22 -8.15
CA HIS A 66 34.12 -17.29 -8.91
C HIS A 66 33.70 -15.82 -8.78
N ALA A 67 32.40 -15.54 -8.59
CA ALA A 67 31.91 -14.18 -8.44
C ALA A 67 31.89 -13.71 -6.96
N LYS A 68 31.97 -14.63 -5.98
CA LYS A 68 32.23 -14.27 -4.57
C LYS A 68 33.57 -13.55 -4.37
N ALA A 69 34.59 -13.93 -5.15
CA ALA A 69 35.90 -13.30 -5.11
C ALA A 69 35.89 -11.87 -5.70
N ASN A 70 35.09 -11.67 -6.74
CA ASN A 70 35.08 -10.41 -7.49
C ASN A 70 33.99 -9.43 -7.03
N ILE A 71 32.90 -9.88 -6.40
CA ILE A 71 31.74 -9.03 -6.05
C ILE A 71 31.43 -9.02 -4.52
N PRO A 72 32.42 -8.83 -3.62
CA PRO A 72 32.17 -8.87 -2.19
C PRO A 72 31.29 -7.70 -1.71
N HIS A 73 31.46 -6.50 -2.28
CA HIS A 73 30.84 -5.27 -1.77
C HIS A 73 29.52 -4.85 -2.44
N VAL A 74 29.14 -5.43 -3.59
CA VAL A 74 27.88 -5.08 -4.26
C VAL A 74 26.69 -5.62 -3.48
N THR A 75 25.71 -4.78 -3.23
CA THR A 75 24.47 -5.10 -2.53
C THR A 75 23.29 -5.07 -3.48
N VAL A 76 22.13 -5.60 -3.06
CA VAL A 76 20.89 -5.54 -3.84
C VAL A 76 20.45 -4.10 -4.16
N LYS A 77 20.94 -3.10 -3.40
CA LYS A 77 20.68 -1.68 -3.67
C LYS A 77 21.32 -1.18 -4.95
N ASP A 78 22.41 -1.81 -5.36
CA ASP A 78 23.19 -1.41 -6.52
C ASP A 78 22.59 -1.98 -7.81
N LEU A 79 21.62 -2.90 -7.68
CA LEU A 79 20.83 -3.46 -8.77
C LEU A 79 19.59 -2.58 -9.03
N THR A 80 19.47 -2.08 -10.25
CA THR A 80 18.28 -1.38 -10.73
C THR A 80 17.78 -2.01 -12.02
N VAL A 81 16.50 -1.83 -12.31
CA VAL A 81 15.83 -2.25 -13.54
C VAL A 81 15.05 -1.05 -14.05
N ASP A 82 15.24 -0.72 -15.31
CA ASP A 82 14.54 0.36 -16.00
C ASP A 82 13.01 0.14 -16.06
N ASP A 83 12.30 1.18 -16.50
CA ASP A 83 10.84 1.16 -16.67
C ASP A 83 10.43 1.80 -18.01
N PRO A 84 10.81 1.20 -19.16
CA PRO A 84 10.60 1.80 -20.49
C PRO A 84 9.12 1.93 -20.85
N ARG A 85 8.25 1.12 -20.25
CA ARG A 85 6.80 1.14 -20.45
C ARG A 85 6.04 1.99 -19.43
N ASN A 86 6.74 2.66 -18.53
CA ASN A 86 6.14 3.45 -17.46
C ASN A 86 5.08 2.66 -16.66
N GLU A 87 5.39 1.39 -16.34
CA GLU A 87 4.47 0.48 -15.63
C GLU A 87 4.36 0.84 -14.14
N VAL A 88 5.31 1.60 -13.62
CA VAL A 88 5.36 1.97 -12.21
C VAL A 88 4.79 3.37 -12.01
N PHE A 89 3.55 3.42 -11.51
CA PHE A 89 2.85 4.65 -11.15
C PHE A 89 2.22 4.55 -9.76
N PHE A 90 1.98 5.70 -9.13
CA PHE A 90 1.38 5.74 -7.79
C PHE A 90 -0.16 5.61 -7.84
N TYR A 91 -0.73 4.69 -7.05
CA TYR A 91 -2.18 4.49 -6.95
C TYR A 91 -2.64 4.08 -5.53
N LYS A 92 -3.96 4.05 -5.29
CA LYS A 92 -4.55 3.82 -3.94
C LYS A 92 -4.10 2.51 -3.26
N ARG A 93 -3.86 1.46 -4.04
CA ARG A 93 -3.43 0.13 -3.56
C ARG A 93 -1.96 -0.14 -3.85
N PHE A 94 -1.16 0.89 -4.08
CA PHE A 94 0.28 0.76 -4.34
C PHE A 94 0.97 0.00 -3.20
N ARG A 95 1.70 -1.06 -3.54
CA ARG A 95 2.47 -1.83 -2.57
C ARG A 95 3.94 -1.67 -2.89
N CYS A 96 4.68 -1.08 -1.95
CA CYS A 96 6.11 -0.89 -2.10
C CYS A 96 6.86 -2.21 -2.35
N PHE A 97 6.35 -3.34 -1.85
CA PHE A 97 6.99 -4.66 -1.95
C PHE A 97 6.61 -5.47 -3.18
N ASP A 98 5.74 -4.97 -4.06
CA ASP A 98 5.42 -5.66 -5.31
C ASP A 98 6.64 -5.74 -6.22
N ALA A 99 6.73 -6.78 -7.04
CA ALA A 99 7.85 -6.96 -7.97
C ALA A 99 8.03 -5.74 -8.89
N ASN A 100 6.91 -5.16 -9.37
CA ASN A 100 6.92 -3.95 -10.20
C ASN A 100 7.48 -2.73 -9.46
N SER A 101 7.47 -2.68 -8.13
CA SER A 101 7.90 -1.51 -7.33
C SER A 101 9.29 -1.67 -6.71
N LYS A 102 10.00 -2.76 -7.04
CA LYS A 102 11.36 -3.06 -6.58
C LYS A 102 12.41 -2.65 -7.61
N LEU A 103 13.64 -2.46 -7.15
CA LEU A 103 14.82 -2.19 -7.99
C LEU A 103 14.59 -0.99 -8.94
N LEU A 104 13.90 0.04 -8.47
CA LEU A 104 13.62 1.24 -9.27
C LEU A 104 14.89 2.08 -9.47
N GLU A 105 15.03 2.65 -10.66
CA GLU A 105 16.02 3.68 -10.97
C GLU A 105 15.67 5.01 -10.29
N ASP A 106 16.68 5.85 -10.05
CA ASP A 106 16.52 7.13 -9.34
C ASP A 106 15.50 8.06 -10.02
N GLU A 107 15.50 8.14 -11.36
CA GLU A 107 14.52 8.92 -12.12
C GLU A 107 13.07 8.45 -11.87
N THR A 108 12.87 7.13 -11.86
CA THR A 108 11.57 6.52 -11.60
C THR A 108 11.14 6.74 -10.15
N ILE A 109 12.08 6.69 -9.20
CA ILE A 109 11.82 6.99 -7.80
C ILE A 109 11.36 8.45 -7.66
N GLU A 110 12.06 9.40 -8.25
CA GLU A 110 11.72 10.83 -8.18
C GLU A 110 10.34 11.12 -8.76
N ARG A 111 10.02 10.55 -9.94
CA ARG A 111 8.69 10.61 -10.54
C ARG A 111 7.62 10.10 -9.56
N LEU A 112 7.82 8.92 -9.00
CA LEU A 112 6.88 8.29 -8.07
C LEU A 112 6.69 9.09 -6.77
N LEU A 113 7.77 9.68 -6.24
CA LEU A 113 7.73 10.53 -5.05
C LEU A 113 6.90 11.78 -5.31
N LYS A 114 7.07 12.41 -6.49
CA LYS A 114 6.27 13.57 -6.94
C LYS A 114 4.78 13.20 -7.07
N GLU A 115 4.47 12.09 -7.73
CA GLU A 115 3.10 11.57 -7.86
C GLU A 115 2.44 11.26 -6.51
N SER A 116 3.22 10.73 -5.56
CA SER A 116 2.71 10.34 -4.25
C SER A 116 2.30 11.51 -3.35
N ARG A 117 2.66 12.76 -3.72
CA ARG A 117 2.39 13.98 -2.94
C ARG A 117 2.82 13.88 -1.47
N GLY A 118 3.98 13.26 -1.22
CA GLY A 118 4.58 13.09 0.11
C GLY A 118 4.13 11.86 0.88
N LYS A 119 3.31 10.98 0.27
CA LYS A 119 2.89 9.70 0.85
C LYS A 119 3.98 8.65 0.83
N LEU A 120 4.85 8.68 -0.17
CA LEU A 120 6.03 7.83 -0.26
C LEU A 120 7.28 8.62 0.07
N ARG A 121 8.33 7.91 0.49
CA ARG A 121 9.69 8.42 0.65
C ARG A 121 10.69 7.40 0.14
N LYS A 122 11.89 7.86 -0.24
CA LYS A 122 13.02 6.97 -0.58
C LYS A 122 13.34 6.11 0.65
N SER A 123 13.53 4.81 0.44
CA SER A 123 13.82 3.87 1.52
C SER A 123 15.15 4.21 2.19
N LYS A 124 15.12 4.47 3.51
CA LYS A 124 16.32 4.85 4.28
C LYS A 124 17.18 3.65 4.70
N LEU A 125 16.73 2.41 4.48
CA LEU A 125 17.19 1.32 5.33
C LEU A 125 18.64 0.89 5.10
N ASP A 126 19.38 0.73 6.19
CA ASP A 126 20.78 0.33 6.21
C ASP A 126 21.07 -1.08 5.70
N ARG A 127 22.26 -1.18 5.11
CA ARG A 127 22.88 -2.24 4.28
C ARG A 127 22.95 -3.65 4.90
N LYS A 128 22.42 -3.90 6.10
CA LYS A 128 22.71 -5.11 6.90
C LYS A 128 21.74 -6.29 6.76
N LYS A 129 20.56 -6.13 6.12
CA LYS A 129 19.62 -7.25 5.95
C LYS A 129 19.48 -7.61 4.47
N PHE A 130 19.92 -8.82 4.11
CA PHE A 130 19.87 -9.46 2.79
C PHE A 130 18.46 -9.56 2.15
N ALA A 131 17.41 -9.06 2.80
CA ALA A 131 16.09 -8.98 2.21
C ALA A 131 16.06 -7.81 1.22
N CYS A 132 15.81 -8.12 -0.05
CA CYS A 132 15.51 -7.17 -1.12
C CYS A 132 14.32 -6.28 -0.70
N ARG A 133 14.61 -5.20 0.02
CA ARG A 133 13.61 -4.23 0.47
C ARG A 133 13.30 -3.28 -0.67
N SER A 134 12.09 -2.76 -0.64
CA SER A 134 11.53 -1.86 -1.63
C SER A 134 12.37 -0.58 -1.80
N SER A 135 12.48 -0.08 -3.04
CA SER A 135 13.19 1.17 -3.36
C SER A 135 12.54 2.39 -2.69
N VAL A 136 11.22 2.33 -2.54
CA VAL A 136 10.39 3.32 -1.86
C VAL A 136 9.73 2.70 -0.62
N GLU A 137 9.37 3.53 0.33
CA GLU A 137 8.60 3.12 1.51
C GLU A 137 7.49 4.13 1.82
N TRP A 138 6.45 3.66 2.49
CA TRP A 138 5.39 4.53 2.99
C TRP A 138 5.96 5.51 4.04
N ASN A 139 5.69 6.79 3.83
CA ASN A 139 6.07 7.82 4.78
C ASN A 139 5.15 7.77 6.00
N ARG A 140 5.56 7.04 7.06
CA ARG A 140 4.81 6.95 8.32
C ARG A 140 4.63 8.30 9.03
N ASN A 141 5.48 9.27 8.73
CA ASN A 141 5.45 10.61 9.31
C ASN A 141 4.60 11.59 8.50
N SER A 142 3.98 11.15 7.40
CA SER A 142 3.01 11.97 6.68
C SER A 142 1.81 12.24 7.60
N LYS A 143 1.82 13.39 8.31
CA LYS A 143 0.65 13.92 9.03
C LYS A 143 -0.56 14.15 8.10
N ARG A 144 -0.37 14.05 6.77
CA ARG A 144 -1.43 13.98 5.74
C ARG A 144 -2.09 12.59 5.63
N LEU A 145 -2.12 11.82 6.73
CA LEU A 145 -2.74 10.49 6.84
C LEU A 145 -4.22 10.54 7.25
N SER A 146 -4.86 11.71 7.34
CA SER A 146 -6.31 11.72 7.25
C SER A 146 -6.70 11.32 5.84
N TYR A 147 -7.59 10.35 5.67
CA TYR A 147 -8.35 10.18 4.44
C TYR A 147 -8.79 11.57 3.99
N ARG A 148 -8.20 12.11 2.91
CA ARG A 148 -8.80 13.26 2.25
C ARG A 148 -10.01 12.66 1.54
N PRO A 149 -11.25 12.97 1.97
CA PRO A 149 -12.40 12.57 1.20
C PRO A 149 -12.20 13.06 -0.24
N PRO A 150 -12.65 12.30 -1.24
CA PRO A 150 -12.64 12.77 -2.62
C PRO A 150 -13.26 14.17 -2.63
N CYS A 151 -12.65 15.09 -3.37
CA CYS A 151 -13.22 16.42 -3.54
C CYS A 151 -14.52 16.21 -4.32
N LEU A 152 -15.65 16.42 -3.67
CA LEU A 152 -16.96 16.18 -4.23
C LEU A 152 -17.55 17.53 -4.64
N GLU A 153 -17.77 17.70 -5.94
CA GLU A 153 -18.41 18.89 -6.47
C GLU A 153 -19.92 18.76 -6.32
N TRP A 154 -20.58 19.79 -5.80
CA TRP A 154 -22.03 19.78 -5.65
C TRP A 154 -22.69 19.97 -7.01
N THR A 155 -23.62 19.07 -7.36
CA THR A 155 -24.27 19.07 -8.68
C THR A 155 -25.55 19.90 -8.73
N GLY A 156 -25.84 20.71 -7.71
CA GLY A 156 -27.10 21.45 -7.57
C GLY A 156 -28.30 20.59 -7.16
N PHE A 157 -28.14 19.26 -7.02
CA PHE A 157 -29.22 18.35 -6.59
C PHE A 157 -28.96 17.88 -5.15
N PRO A 158 -30.00 17.75 -4.29
CA PRO A 158 -29.82 17.38 -2.90
C PRO A 158 -29.03 16.08 -2.74
N ARG A 159 -27.95 16.13 -1.96
CA ARG A 159 -27.11 14.98 -1.61
C ARG A 159 -26.44 14.25 -2.78
N LEU A 160 -26.47 14.84 -3.98
CA LEU A 160 -25.78 14.34 -5.17
C LEU A 160 -24.52 15.18 -5.42
N TYR A 161 -23.44 14.47 -5.70
CA TYR A 161 -22.12 15.06 -5.92
C TYR A 161 -21.43 14.40 -7.10
N LEU A 162 -20.53 15.13 -7.76
CA LEU A 162 -19.65 14.65 -8.81
C LEU A 162 -18.24 14.45 -8.25
N GLU A 163 -17.63 13.32 -8.56
CA GLU A 163 -16.20 13.08 -8.31
C GLU A 163 -15.41 13.45 -9.57
N PRO A 164 -14.67 14.57 -9.58
CA PRO A 164 -14.00 15.07 -10.79
C PRO A 164 -12.90 14.11 -11.28
N ASP A 165 -12.24 13.39 -10.37
CA ASP A 165 -11.19 12.43 -10.70
C ASP A 165 -11.70 11.23 -11.51
N THR A 166 -12.96 10.81 -11.29
CA THR A 166 -13.51 9.60 -11.92
C THR A 166 -14.72 9.84 -12.81
N GLY A 167 -15.23 11.08 -12.83
CA GLY A 167 -16.48 11.46 -13.52
C GLY A 167 -17.72 10.79 -12.94
N ALA A 168 -17.64 10.16 -11.76
CA ALA A 168 -18.74 9.40 -11.20
C ALA A 168 -19.62 10.23 -10.26
N PHE A 169 -20.91 9.95 -10.31
CA PHE A 169 -21.87 10.55 -9.39
C PHE A 169 -21.93 9.77 -8.07
N ILE A 170 -21.87 10.49 -6.96
CA ILE A 170 -21.96 9.96 -5.60
C ILE A 170 -23.19 10.54 -4.93
N TYR A 171 -24.09 9.65 -4.50
CA TYR A 171 -25.29 10.00 -3.76
C TYR A 171 -25.13 9.64 -2.28
N LYS A 172 -25.40 10.59 -1.37
CA LYS A 172 -25.33 10.38 0.09
C LYS A 172 -26.70 10.01 0.64
N LEU A 173 -26.90 8.73 0.91
CA LEU A 173 -28.10 8.20 1.55
C LEU A 173 -28.08 8.47 3.06
N LYS A 174 -29.19 8.99 3.59
CA LYS A 174 -29.44 9.01 5.03
C LYS A 174 -29.57 7.58 5.53
N LYS A 175 -28.78 7.20 6.54
CA LYS A 175 -29.03 5.96 7.29
C LYS A 175 -29.93 6.31 8.47
N GLN A 176 -30.99 5.53 8.68
CA GLN A 176 -31.84 5.68 9.86
C GLN A 176 -30.98 5.57 11.12
N SER A 177 -31.21 6.48 12.08
CA SER A 177 -30.57 6.42 13.39
C SER A 177 -30.94 5.09 14.04
N GLN A 178 -29.93 4.29 14.39
CA GLN A 178 -30.15 3.05 15.11
C GLN A 178 -30.14 3.33 16.61
N GLN A 179 -31.21 2.95 17.28
CA GLN A 179 -31.23 2.89 18.74
C GLN A 179 -30.66 1.55 19.15
N THR A 180 -29.47 1.57 19.73
CA THR A 180 -28.88 0.37 20.33
C THR A 180 -29.15 0.38 21.82
N VAL A 181 -29.90 -0.62 22.30
CA VAL A 181 -30.03 -0.93 23.73
C VAL A 181 -28.74 -1.60 24.15
N GLY A 182 -27.98 -0.93 25.01
CA GLY A 182 -26.67 -1.40 25.44
C GLY A 182 -26.59 -1.48 26.95
N THR A 183 -25.98 -2.56 27.42
CA THR A 183 -25.60 -2.69 28.82
C THR A 183 -24.18 -2.17 28.97
N LYS A 184 -24.00 -1.06 29.70
CA LYS A 184 -22.66 -0.53 29.99
C LYS A 184 -22.14 -1.23 31.24
N TYR A 185 -21.08 -2.01 31.07
CA TYR A 185 -20.35 -2.61 32.18
C TYR A 185 -19.28 -1.62 32.62
N SER A 186 -19.31 -1.19 33.87
CA SER A 186 -18.24 -0.37 34.45
C SER A 186 -17.59 -1.10 35.61
N PHE A 187 -16.26 -1.09 35.62
CA PHE A 187 -15.45 -1.73 36.65
C PHE A 187 -15.03 -0.66 37.66
N ARG A 188 -15.39 -0.84 38.93
CA ARG A 188 -14.88 0.03 40.00
C ARG A 188 -13.37 -0.14 40.10
N LYS A 189 -12.62 0.95 39.89
CA LYS A 189 -11.15 0.96 39.94
C LYS A 189 -10.58 0.74 41.35
N SER A 190 -11.38 0.93 42.39
CA SER A 190 -10.95 0.98 43.80
C SER A 190 -11.08 -0.33 44.59
N VAL A 191 -11.53 -1.43 43.98
CA VAL A 191 -11.61 -2.72 44.70
C VAL A 191 -10.29 -3.46 44.54
N ASN A 192 -9.55 -3.58 45.65
CA ASN A 192 -8.35 -4.42 45.74
C ASN A 192 -8.72 -5.86 45.38
N THR A 193 -7.99 -6.45 44.43
CA THR A 193 -8.09 -7.87 44.10
C THR A 193 -7.50 -8.69 45.24
N THR A 194 -8.32 -9.12 46.20
CA THR A 194 -7.92 -10.08 47.23
C THR A 194 -8.01 -11.50 46.66
N PRO A 195 -6.94 -12.30 46.68
CA PRO A 195 -7.01 -13.72 46.32
C PRO A 195 -7.72 -14.53 47.42
N MET A 196 -8.67 -15.39 47.05
CA MET A 196 -9.34 -16.31 47.99
C MET A 196 -8.58 -17.65 48.18
N PRO A 197 -8.82 -18.37 49.29
CA PRO A 197 -8.19 -19.66 49.58
C PRO A 197 -8.76 -20.82 48.73
N ARG A 198 -7.93 -21.86 48.56
CA ARG A 198 -8.07 -23.02 47.67
C ARG A 198 -9.36 -23.82 47.91
N LYS A 199 -9.96 -24.33 46.84
CA LYS A 199 -10.62 -25.65 46.84
C LYS A 199 -9.67 -26.63 46.16
N GLU A 200 -9.31 -27.70 46.85
CA GLU A 200 -8.50 -28.79 46.30
C GLU A 200 -9.27 -29.50 45.20
N GLY A 201 -8.63 -29.72 44.04
CA GLY A 201 -9.15 -30.69 43.07
C GLY A 201 -8.83 -30.44 41.61
N ASP A 202 -8.59 -29.20 41.16
CA ASP A 202 -8.44 -28.98 39.72
C ASP A 202 -7.43 -27.87 39.40
N GLY A 203 -6.31 -28.24 38.78
CA GLY A 203 -5.11 -27.42 38.55
C GLY A 203 -5.27 -26.25 37.57
N ARG A 204 -6.48 -25.69 37.40
CA ARG A 204 -6.74 -24.54 36.52
C ARG A 204 -7.04 -23.29 37.33
N ARG A 205 -6.20 -22.25 37.14
CA ARG A 205 -6.39 -20.91 37.71
C ARG A 205 -7.61 -20.24 37.06
N VAL A 206 -8.74 -20.16 37.78
CA VAL A 206 -9.86 -19.29 37.39
C VAL A 206 -9.75 -17.98 38.17
N TRP A 207 -9.54 -16.88 37.46
CA TRP A 207 -9.55 -15.53 38.03
C TRP A 207 -10.96 -14.97 37.89
N THR A 208 -11.71 -14.83 38.99
CA THR A 208 -12.94 -14.02 38.99
C THR A 208 -12.65 -12.66 39.57
N GLY A 209 -12.72 -11.63 38.72
CA GLY A 209 -12.42 -10.25 39.09
C GLY A 209 -13.61 -9.31 38.88
N LYS A 210 -14.01 -8.69 40.00
CA LYS A 210 -14.67 -7.37 40.17
C LYS A 210 -16.20 -7.31 40.05
N VAL A 211 -16.78 -6.60 41.03
CA VAL A 211 -18.17 -6.10 41.01
C VAL A 211 -18.32 -5.16 39.82
N ILE A 212 -19.31 -5.44 38.99
CA ILE A 212 -19.63 -4.69 37.78
C ILE A 212 -20.86 -3.85 38.07
N ASP A 213 -20.74 -2.52 37.99
CA ASP A 213 -21.94 -1.68 37.94
C ASP A 213 -22.51 -1.80 36.52
N ILE A 214 -23.78 -2.24 36.44
CA ILE A 214 -24.50 -2.52 35.20
C ILE A 214 -25.52 -1.41 35.00
N GLU A 215 -25.22 -0.46 34.12
CA GLU A 215 -26.19 0.56 33.71
C GLU A 215 -26.84 0.15 32.39
N LYS A 216 -28.17 -0.02 32.40
CA LYS A 216 -28.96 -0.21 31.17
C LYS A 216 -29.29 1.16 30.61
N GLY A 217 -28.88 1.43 29.38
CA GLY A 217 -29.14 2.72 28.72
C GLY A 217 -29.41 2.57 27.23
N PHE A 218 -30.03 3.61 26.66
CA PHE A 218 -30.23 3.73 25.23
C PHE A 218 -29.14 4.63 24.67
N LYS A 219 -28.39 4.12 23.67
CA LYS A 219 -27.49 4.95 22.88
C LYS A 219 -28.12 5.16 21.52
N ILE A 220 -28.66 6.35 21.29
CA ILE A 220 -29.06 6.80 19.95
C ILE A 220 -27.77 7.06 19.19
N GLN A 221 -27.50 6.26 18.17
CA GLN A 221 -26.36 6.51 17.30
C GLN A 221 -26.70 7.72 16.43
N GLU A 222 -25.77 8.69 16.38
CA GLU A 222 -25.90 9.88 15.52
C GLU A 222 -26.24 9.50 14.07
N LEU A 223 -26.93 10.41 13.39
CA LEU A 223 -27.27 10.29 11.97
C LEU A 223 -26.01 10.08 11.15
N ARG A 224 -25.91 8.92 10.48
CA ARG A 224 -24.81 8.57 9.59
C ARG A 224 -25.29 8.58 8.15
N TYR A 225 -24.43 9.04 7.25
CA TYR A 225 -24.68 8.97 5.80
C TYR A 225 -23.89 7.82 5.17
N LYS A 226 -24.49 7.11 4.24
CA LYS A 226 -23.82 6.13 3.38
C LYS A 226 -23.65 6.74 1.99
N SER A 227 -22.40 6.82 1.51
CA SER A 227 -22.12 7.26 0.14
C SER A 227 -22.27 6.08 -0.82
N VAL A 228 -23.05 6.25 -1.88
CA VAL A 228 -23.25 5.25 -2.94
C VAL A 228 -22.83 5.85 -4.27
N ARG A 229 -22.01 5.12 -5.02
CA ARG A 229 -21.61 5.49 -6.37
C ARG A 229 -22.67 5.02 -7.35
N LEU A 230 -23.18 5.93 -8.17
CA LEU A 230 -24.18 5.66 -9.19
C LEU A 230 -23.53 5.09 -10.45
N LYS A 231 -24.31 4.37 -11.25
CA LYS A 231 -23.85 3.84 -12.55
C LYS A 231 -24.05 4.85 -13.68
N ALA A 232 -24.88 5.87 -13.45
CA ALA A 232 -25.13 6.94 -14.40
C ALA A 232 -23.85 7.68 -14.84
N LYS A 233 -23.81 8.03 -16.12
CA LYS A 233 -22.73 8.82 -16.75
C LYS A 233 -23.12 10.29 -16.97
N SER A 234 -24.41 10.61 -16.88
CA SER A 234 -24.93 11.98 -16.98
C SER A 234 -25.71 12.36 -15.73
N LEU A 235 -25.82 13.66 -15.47
CA LEU A 235 -26.52 14.22 -14.32
C LEU A 235 -28.02 13.89 -14.33
N GLU A 236 -28.64 13.93 -15.50
CA GLU A 236 -30.06 13.56 -15.67
C GLU A 236 -30.29 12.07 -15.42
N ALA A 237 -29.41 11.21 -15.94
CA ALA A 237 -29.48 9.77 -15.68
C ALA A 237 -29.27 9.46 -14.19
N ALA A 238 -28.39 10.21 -13.51
CA ALA A 238 -28.16 10.07 -12.08
C ALA A 238 -29.41 10.45 -11.27
N ARG A 239 -30.09 11.56 -11.64
CA ARG A 239 -31.36 11.95 -11.02
C ARG A 239 -32.42 10.87 -11.19
N LYS A 240 -32.59 10.36 -12.41
CA LYS A 240 -33.56 9.29 -12.71
C LYS A 240 -33.23 8.00 -11.95
N GLU A 241 -31.94 7.64 -11.85
CA GLU A 241 -31.48 6.48 -11.07
C GLU A 241 -31.80 6.64 -9.58
N ILE A 242 -31.65 7.85 -9.02
CA ILE A 242 -31.98 8.13 -7.62
C ILE A 242 -33.48 8.02 -7.38
N SER A 243 -34.30 8.67 -8.21
CA SER A 243 -35.76 8.64 -8.10
C SER A 243 -36.32 7.22 -8.22
N LEU A 244 -35.73 6.39 -9.09
CA LEU A 244 -36.16 5.01 -9.29
C LEU A 244 -35.77 4.10 -8.11
N LYS A 245 -34.56 4.26 -7.57
CA LYS A 245 -34.02 3.34 -6.53
C LYS A 245 -34.39 3.72 -5.11
N TRP A 246 -34.66 5.00 -4.85
CA TRP A 246 -34.83 5.52 -3.48
C TRP A 246 -35.98 6.53 -3.37
N SER A 247 -37.08 6.30 -4.09
CA SER A 247 -38.30 7.10 -4.06
C SER A 247 -38.80 7.38 -2.64
N GLU A 248 -38.74 6.39 -1.75
CA GLU A 248 -39.23 6.47 -0.37
C GLU A 248 -38.41 7.39 0.56
N THR A 249 -37.16 7.73 0.19
CA THR A 249 -36.29 8.56 1.05
C THR A 249 -36.43 10.06 0.80
N HIS A 250 -37.15 10.48 -0.25
CA HIS A 250 -37.35 11.89 -0.58
C HIS A 250 -38.69 12.43 -0.11
N SER A 251 -39.69 11.57 0.11
CA SER A 251 -41.03 11.97 0.58
C SER A 251 -41.05 12.46 2.04
N ALA A 252 -39.99 12.25 2.81
CA ALA A 252 -39.92 12.61 4.23
C ALA A 252 -39.15 13.91 4.53
N ASP A 253 -38.58 14.58 3.51
CA ASP A 253 -37.82 15.83 3.70
C ASP A 253 -38.59 17.08 3.22
N ASP A 254 -39.77 16.92 2.60
CA ASP A 254 -40.66 18.01 2.14
C ASP A 254 -41.94 18.15 3.02
N SER A 255 -41.94 17.57 4.23
CA SER A 255 -43.03 17.67 5.24
C SER A 255 -42.59 18.48 6.46
#